data_AF-A0A4D6KFD9-F1
#
_entry.id   AF-A0A4D6KFD9-F1
#
_cell.length_a   1.000
_cell.length_b   1.000
_cell.length_c   1.000
_cell.angle_alpha   90.00
_cell.angle_beta   90.00
_cell.angle_gamma   90.00
#
_symmetry.space_group_name_H-M   'P 1'
#
loop_
_entity.id
_entity.type
_entity.pdbx_description
1 polymer ?
#
loop_
_entity_poly.entity_id
_entity_poly.type
_entity_poly.pdbx_seq_one_letter_code
_entity_poly.pdbx_strand_id
1 'polypeptide(L)'
;MDDVVDLVRRSLSGESDAEFRERIAEQADQLRDAIEAGAFDNEDFAVGLEVEVYAIDAEPEPAADDPEASARSSEAALDDDLSGGSGGLGSLEPAGDRDEDAPLEPDDTDGQGEEPYMDPDDWEGRLAELPESIFGTAAAKELGVHNAEINTDPDVLGPTGLAVQTTSIEMRIKKALDAARQENRTLVLDAMWTIPPAEGSVSYLSDVEERDGIVFARNMRQDPRYVALDNEALAHAGGEIDFSVPGASHSFPTILFESLTSSVQPHLQIPDSDAFPAYYNAAIRTLGPMVALTANSPLLPADMYDAVEDPRALLEDTHHELRIAAFEQSVNTSENPKVRVPSDIETTTEVVDRVVEDDLFAPFLREWIEEGSRSGLHDTYWEFDHKRGTYWRWLRCVIGGDPVDGAGDERSLRIEYRPIPTQPTVADTIAVQVLTAGLLRGLVVADHPLAELPWQDAEASFYSAAREGPGADLAWVTADGQRTTDHDAIYDEVFEYARRGLASQDVPESQIDEMLAPIERRRTLGTTPSRWKLDRVGEYLSEHDLPDAICEAQRDYYELSREHDTFADWL
;
A
#
# COMPACT_ATOMS: atom_id res chain seq x y z
N MET A 1 6.10 -11.16 25.68
CA MET A 1 7.43 -10.73 25.19
C MET A 1 8.30 -11.93 24.82
N ASP A 2 8.20 -13.06 25.54
CA ASP A 2 8.93 -14.31 25.19
C ASP A 2 8.37 -15.05 23.95
N ASP A 3 7.08 -14.91 23.62
CA ASP A 3 6.43 -15.69 22.55
C ASP A 3 6.94 -15.37 21.13
N VAL A 4 7.08 -14.09 20.77
CA VAL A 4 7.51 -13.68 19.41
C VAL A 4 8.94 -14.14 19.12
N VAL A 5 9.87 -13.94 20.06
CA VAL A 5 11.27 -14.37 19.91
C VAL A 5 11.36 -15.89 19.75
N ASP A 6 10.60 -16.64 20.54
CA ASP A 6 10.59 -18.10 20.48
C ASP A 6 10.00 -18.61 19.16
N LEU A 7 8.90 -18.01 18.69
CA LEU A 7 8.30 -18.32 17.39
C LEU A 7 9.25 -18.03 16.22
N VAL A 8 9.88 -16.86 16.22
CA VAL A 8 10.84 -16.47 15.17
C VAL A 8 12.05 -17.41 15.18
N ARG A 9 12.66 -17.67 16.34
CA ARG A 9 13.79 -18.62 16.43
C ARG A 9 13.42 -20.01 15.95
N ARG A 10 12.20 -20.47 16.25
CA ARG A 10 11.70 -21.76 15.81
C ARG A 10 11.50 -21.81 14.30
N SER A 11 11.02 -20.72 13.69
CA SER A 11 10.90 -20.56 12.25
C SER A 11 12.28 -20.61 11.56
N LEU A 12 13.26 -19.87 12.10
CA LEU A 12 14.60 -19.71 11.50
C LEU A 12 15.59 -20.84 11.83
N SER A 13 15.24 -21.81 12.68
CA SER A 13 16.19 -22.85 13.13
C SER A 13 16.50 -23.90 12.06
N GLY A 14 15.67 -24.00 11.01
CA GLY A 14 15.72 -25.06 10.02
C GLY A 14 15.16 -26.40 10.50
N GLU A 15 14.79 -26.55 11.78
CA GLU A 15 14.32 -27.83 12.34
C GLU A 15 12.96 -28.23 11.77
N SER A 16 12.12 -27.26 11.40
CA SER A 16 10.78 -27.49 10.87
C SER A 16 10.71 -27.55 9.34
N ASP A 17 11.79 -27.23 8.63
CA ASP A 17 11.80 -27.09 7.16
C ASP A 17 11.35 -28.36 6.44
N ALA A 18 11.82 -29.52 6.92
CA ALA A 18 11.46 -30.80 6.31
C ALA A 18 9.97 -31.08 6.46
N GLU A 19 9.41 -30.83 7.64
CA GLU A 19 7.98 -31.01 7.91
C GLU A 19 7.12 -29.99 7.15
N PHE A 20 7.54 -28.72 7.13
CA PHE A 20 6.84 -27.67 6.38
C PHE A 20 6.81 -27.99 4.88
N ARG A 21 7.94 -28.42 4.30
CA ARG A 21 8.02 -28.82 2.87
C ARG A 21 7.19 -30.06 2.57
N GLU A 22 7.16 -31.05 3.46
CA GLU A 22 6.30 -32.24 3.32
C GLU A 22 4.82 -31.84 3.27
N ARG A 23 4.37 -30.99 4.21
CA ARG A 23 2.98 -30.51 4.24
C ARG A 23 2.62 -29.65 3.03
N ILE A 24 3.51 -28.77 2.56
CA ILE A 24 3.31 -28.02 1.32
C ILE A 24 3.15 -28.98 0.13
N ALA A 25 4.01 -30.00 0.01
CA ALA A 25 3.93 -30.93 -1.11
C ALA A 25 2.61 -31.70 -1.12
N GLU A 26 2.15 -32.18 0.05
CA GLU A 26 0.86 -32.86 0.19
C GLU A 26 -0.33 -31.94 -0.14
N GLN A 27 -0.30 -30.69 0.33
CA GLN A 27 -1.34 -29.70 0.05
C GLN A 27 -1.35 -29.31 -1.43
N ALA A 28 -0.17 -29.16 -2.03
CA ALA A 28 0.00 -28.87 -3.45
C ALA A 28 -0.53 -30.02 -4.33
N ASP A 29 -0.29 -31.29 -3.97
CA ASP A 29 -0.86 -32.45 -4.67
C ASP A 29 -2.39 -32.39 -4.67
N GLN A 30 -2.99 -32.11 -3.50
CA GLN A 30 -4.44 -31.99 -3.36
C GLN A 30 -5.01 -30.79 -4.14
N LEU A 31 -4.31 -29.66 -4.17
CA LEU A 31 -4.70 -28.48 -4.94
C LEU A 31 -4.65 -28.76 -6.45
N ARG A 32 -3.60 -29.44 -6.94
CA ARG A 32 -3.50 -29.86 -8.34
C ARG A 32 -4.67 -30.76 -8.75
N ASP A 33 -4.91 -31.83 -7.98
CA ASP A 33 -6.02 -32.75 -8.22
C ASP A 33 -7.37 -32.03 -8.21
N ALA A 34 -7.57 -31.06 -7.32
CA ALA A 34 -8.79 -30.29 -7.21
C ALA A 34 -8.97 -29.30 -8.39
N ILE A 35 -7.91 -28.62 -8.83
CA ILE A 35 -7.93 -27.75 -10.00
C ILE A 35 -8.24 -28.56 -11.26
N GLU A 36 -7.55 -29.67 -11.50
CA GLU A 36 -7.79 -30.54 -12.66
C GLU A 36 -9.20 -31.16 -12.68
N ALA A 37 -9.82 -31.30 -11.51
CA ALA A 37 -11.19 -31.78 -11.37
C ALA A 37 -12.26 -30.67 -11.55
N GLY A 38 -11.86 -29.42 -11.81
CA GLY A 38 -12.78 -28.27 -11.93
C GLY A 38 -13.38 -27.84 -10.59
N ALA A 39 -12.76 -28.19 -9.46
CA ALA A 39 -13.30 -27.85 -8.13
C ALA A 39 -13.15 -26.36 -7.78
N PHE A 40 -12.39 -25.61 -8.58
CA PHE A 40 -12.24 -24.16 -8.49
C PHE A 40 -13.00 -23.41 -9.59
N ASP A 41 -13.83 -24.13 -10.37
CA ASP A 41 -14.69 -23.50 -11.35
C ASP A 41 -15.88 -22.81 -10.65
N ASN A 42 -16.20 -21.61 -11.10
CA ASN A 42 -17.17 -20.71 -10.50
C ASN A 42 -18.19 -20.23 -11.54
N GLU A 43 -19.30 -19.64 -11.09
CA GLU A 43 -20.41 -19.23 -11.97
C GLU A 43 -20.06 -17.98 -12.79
N ASP A 44 -19.39 -17.01 -12.18
CA ASP A 44 -19.12 -15.72 -12.83
C ASP A 44 -17.80 -15.08 -12.34
N PHE A 45 -17.34 -14.06 -13.06
CA PHE A 45 -16.18 -13.27 -12.69
C PHE A 45 -16.50 -12.47 -11.43
N ALA A 46 -15.49 -12.29 -10.59
CA ALA A 46 -15.56 -11.38 -9.45
C ALA A 46 -14.34 -10.46 -9.43
N VAL A 47 -14.50 -9.30 -8.84
CA VAL A 47 -13.46 -8.31 -8.64
C VAL A 47 -13.34 -7.92 -7.18
N GLY A 48 -12.12 -7.62 -6.77
CA GLY A 48 -11.79 -7.03 -5.48
C GLY A 48 -10.68 -6.01 -5.66
N LEU A 49 -10.39 -5.28 -4.60
CA LEU A 49 -9.42 -4.21 -4.58
C LEU A 49 -8.75 -4.12 -3.21
N GLU A 50 -7.43 -4.00 -3.23
CA GLU A 50 -6.61 -3.64 -2.09
C GLU A 50 -5.96 -2.29 -2.41
N VAL A 51 -5.96 -1.36 -1.44
CA VAL A 51 -5.38 -0.02 -1.57
C VAL A 51 -4.52 0.27 -0.35
N GLU A 52 -3.23 0.46 -0.56
CA GLU A 52 -2.31 0.86 0.49
C GLU A 52 -2.20 2.39 0.57
N VAL A 53 -2.07 2.88 1.79
CA VAL A 53 -1.90 4.30 2.13
C VAL A 53 -0.87 4.43 3.25
N TYR A 54 -0.32 5.64 3.39
CA TYR A 54 0.48 6.01 4.56
C TYR A 54 -0.14 7.17 5.33
N ALA A 55 0.29 7.37 6.58
CA ALA A 55 -0.19 8.44 7.43
C ALA A 55 0.80 9.59 7.59
N ILE A 56 0.25 10.79 7.74
CA ILE A 56 0.98 12.00 8.13
C ILE A 56 0.28 12.67 9.31
N ASP A 57 0.99 13.55 10.01
CA ASP A 57 0.36 14.45 10.97
C ASP A 57 -0.73 15.29 10.30
N ALA A 58 -1.90 15.39 10.93
CA ALA A 58 -2.99 16.20 10.41
C ALA A 58 -2.67 17.70 10.51
N GLU A 59 -3.12 18.46 9.52
CA GLU A 59 -3.12 19.92 9.60
C GLU A 59 -4.05 20.34 10.76
N PRO A 60 -3.56 21.14 11.73
CA PRO A 60 -4.34 21.54 12.88
C PRO A 60 -5.53 22.40 12.41
N GLU A 61 -6.75 22.06 12.85
CA GLU A 61 -7.88 22.93 12.56
C GLU A 61 -7.68 24.29 13.26
N PRO A 62 -7.91 25.41 12.57
CA PRO A 62 -7.82 26.72 13.21
C PRO A 62 -8.76 26.73 14.40
N ALA A 63 -8.25 27.09 15.58
CA ALA A 63 -9.03 27.12 16.80
C ALA A 63 -10.35 27.85 16.53
N ALA A 64 -11.47 27.15 16.69
CA ALA A 64 -12.78 27.76 16.56
C ALA A 64 -12.80 28.99 17.48
N ASP A 65 -13.10 30.18 16.94
CA ASP A 65 -13.26 31.41 17.71
C ASP A 65 -14.23 31.13 18.87
N ASP A 66 -13.71 30.77 20.04
CA ASP A 66 -14.51 30.57 21.24
C ASP A 66 -14.94 31.96 21.73
N PRO A 67 -16.22 32.33 21.54
CA PRO A 67 -16.68 33.66 21.96
C PRO A 67 -16.61 33.80 23.48
N GLU A 68 -16.57 32.70 24.25
CA GLU A 68 -16.45 32.72 25.71
C GLU A 68 -15.01 32.94 26.20
N ALA A 69 -13.99 32.46 25.47
CA ALA A 69 -12.58 32.74 25.79
C ALA A 69 -12.25 34.23 25.66
N SER A 70 -12.80 34.90 24.64
CA SER A 70 -12.74 36.36 24.48
C SER A 70 -13.40 37.08 25.66
N ALA A 71 -14.55 36.59 26.14
CA ALA A 71 -15.26 37.17 27.29
C ALA A 71 -14.47 37.03 28.61
N ARG A 72 -13.82 35.89 28.86
CA ARG A 72 -12.99 35.66 30.07
C ARG A 72 -11.76 36.57 30.13
N SER A 73 -11.19 36.93 28.98
CA SER A 73 -10.09 37.91 28.90
C SER A 73 -10.54 39.35 29.22
N SER A 74 -11.83 39.67 29.04
CA SER A 74 -12.40 41.01 29.26
C SER A 74 -12.87 41.25 30.69
N GLU A 75 -13.25 40.21 31.43
CA GLU A 75 -13.66 40.31 32.85
C GLU A 75 -12.47 40.40 33.81
N ALA A 76 -11.30 39.82 33.47
CA ALA A 76 -10.08 39.91 34.28
C ALA A 76 -9.44 41.32 34.30
N ALA A 77 -9.84 42.22 33.38
CA ALA A 77 -9.31 43.57 33.28
C ALA A 77 -10.12 44.64 34.06
N LEU A 78 -11.17 44.24 34.80
CA LEU A 78 -12.10 45.18 35.44
C LEU A 78 -12.05 45.24 36.98
N ASP A 79 -11.18 44.49 37.65
CA ASP A 79 -11.18 44.42 39.13
C ASP A 79 -9.93 45.02 39.82
N ASP A 80 -9.12 45.79 39.10
CA ASP A 80 -7.95 46.49 39.68
C ASP A 80 -8.19 48.00 39.81
N ASP A 81 -9.23 48.39 40.56
CA ASP A 81 -9.24 49.70 41.20
C ASP A 81 -10.31 49.77 42.30
N LEU A 82 -9.95 49.53 43.57
CA LEU A 82 -10.53 50.19 44.74
C LEU A 82 -9.72 49.93 46.03
N SER A 83 -8.91 50.94 46.39
CA SER A 83 -8.35 51.22 47.73
C SER A 83 -9.38 51.11 48.88
N GLY A 84 -9.08 50.92 50.17
CA GLY A 84 -7.85 50.86 50.96
C GLY A 84 -8.18 50.86 52.47
N GLY A 85 -7.15 50.87 53.34
CA GLY A 85 -7.24 51.50 54.67
C GLY A 85 -7.37 50.63 55.94
N SER A 86 -6.26 50.57 56.69
CA SER A 86 -6.11 50.64 58.16
C SER A 86 -6.07 49.37 59.04
N GLY A 87 -5.00 49.26 59.85
CA GLY A 87 -5.11 49.07 61.30
C GLY A 87 -4.53 47.81 61.98
N GLY A 88 -3.24 47.85 62.37
CA GLY A 88 -2.78 47.65 63.77
C GLY A 88 -2.80 46.28 64.49
N LEU A 89 -1.58 45.81 64.81
CA LEU A 89 -1.09 45.25 66.10
C LEU A 89 -1.62 43.91 66.68
N GLY A 90 -0.68 43.00 66.97
CA GLY A 90 -0.57 42.40 68.32
C GLY A 90 -0.71 40.86 68.48
N SER A 91 0.45 40.22 68.67
CA SER A 91 0.79 39.01 69.44
C SER A 91 -0.29 38.18 70.17
N LEU A 92 -0.18 36.83 70.09
CA LEU A 92 0.03 35.87 71.20
C LEU A 92 -0.43 34.43 70.82
N GLU A 93 0.46 33.45 70.96
CA GLU A 93 0.12 32.02 71.19
C GLU A 93 -0.28 31.80 72.68
N PRO A 94 -0.68 30.60 73.20
CA PRO A 94 -0.74 29.26 72.59
C PRO A 94 -1.93 28.32 72.99
N ALA A 95 -1.92 27.13 72.37
CA ALA A 95 -2.30 25.79 72.85
C ALA A 95 -3.76 25.44 73.28
N GLY A 96 -4.27 24.35 72.67
CA GLY A 96 -5.37 23.55 73.22
C GLY A 96 -5.89 22.49 72.23
N ASP A 97 -5.58 21.21 72.49
CA ASP A 97 -6.00 20.01 71.77
C ASP A 97 -7.52 19.90 71.53
N ARG A 98 -7.91 19.31 70.39
CA ARG A 98 -8.83 18.13 70.32
C ARG A 98 -9.06 17.64 68.89
N ASP A 99 -9.12 16.32 68.79
CA ASP A 99 -9.37 15.45 67.65
C ASP A 99 -10.75 15.62 66.97
N GLU A 100 -10.86 14.93 65.83
CA GLU A 100 -12.07 14.44 65.12
C GLU A 100 -12.75 15.43 64.16
N ASP A 101 -12.37 15.35 62.88
CA ASP A 101 -13.25 14.94 61.77
C ASP A 101 -12.55 15.29 60.44
N ALA A 102 -12.19 14.27 59.64
CA ALA A 102 -11.67 14.44 58.29
C ALA A 102 -12.81 14.26 57.27
N PRO A 103 -13.21 15.31 56.53
CA PRO A 103 -13.93 15.15 55.30
C PRO A 103 -12.96 15.19 54.10
N LEU A 104 -13.06 14.13 53.30
CA LEU A 104 -12.69 13.97 51.89
C LEU A 104 -12.35 15.27 51.14
N GLU A 105 -11.11 15.40 50.69
CA GLU A 105 -10.74 16.25 49.55
C GLU A 105 -10.98 15.45 48.25
N PRO A 106 -11.57 16.05 47.20
CA PRO A 106 -11.65 15.43 45.89
C PRO A 106 -10.27 15.37 45.25
N ASP A 107 -9.98 14.21 44.67
CA ASP A 107 -8.81 13.91 43.86
C ASP A 107 -8.99 14.62 42.49
N ASP A 108 -8.38 15.79 42.32
CA ASP A 108 -8.21 16.44 41.02
C ASP A 108 -7.10 15.70 40.26
N THR A 109 -7.46 14.60 39.59
CA THR A 109 -6.63 13.93 38.58
C THR A 109 -7.37 13.84 37.25
N ASP A 110 -7.66 15.00 36.66
CA ASP A 110 -7.90 15.14 35.22
C ASP A 110 -6.67 15.82 34.59
N GLY A 111 -5.56 15.10 34.54
CA GLY A 111 -4.44 15.43 33.67
C GLY A 111 -4.75 14.95 32.25
N GLN A 112 -5.67 15.63 31.55
CA GLN A 112 -5.65 15.61 30.09
C GLN A 112 -4.37 16.34 29.69
N GLY A 113 -3.38 15.61 29.18
CA GLY A 113 -2.23 16.23 28.55
C GLY A 113 -2.76 17.07 27.39
N GLU A 114 -2.66 18.40 27.49
CA GLU A 114 -2.83 19.27 26.35
C GLU A 114 -1.74 18.87 25.35
N GLU A 115 -2.13 18.18 24.27
CA GLU A 115 -1.23 18.00 23.13
C GLU A 115 -0.82 19.40 22.64
N PRO A 116 0.49 19.62 22.38
CA PRO A 116 0.96 20.94 21.98
C PRO A 116 0.24 21.36 20.69
N TYR A 117 -0.53 22.45 20.77
CA TYR A 117 -1.13 23.10 19.61
C TYR A 117 -0.03 23.41 18.58
N MET A 118 -0.15 22.83 17.38
CA MET A 118 0.67 23.16 16.22
C MET A 118 0.02 24.35 15.51
N ASP A 119 0.79 25.38 15.18
CA ASP A 119 0.31 26.47 14.33
C ASP A 119 0.10 25.91 12.91
N PRO A 120 -1.04 26.16 12.24
CA PRO A 120 -1.22 25.77 10.83
C PRO A 120 -0.08 26.23 9.93
N ASP A 121 0.53 27.38 10.22
CA ASP A 121 1.69 27.91 9.47
C ASP A 121 2.98 27.08 9.69
N ASP A 122 3.03 26.26 10.75
CA ASP A 122 4.14 25.36 11.09
C ASP A 122 3.87 23.90 10.66
N TRP A 123 2.71 23.60 10.03
CA TRP A 123 2.39 22.25 9.59
C TRP A 123 3.24 21.83 8.39
N GLU A 124 3.98 20.74 8.56
CA GLU A 124 4.88 20.24 7.53
C GLU A 124 4.36 19.00 6.80
N GLY A 125 3.30 18.33 7.30
CA GLY A 125 2.79 17.09 6.73
C GLY A 125 3.76 15.91 6.85
N ARG A 126 4.46 15.81 7.99
CA ARG A 126 5.47 14.77 8.26
C ARG A 126 4.83 13.39 8.39
N LEU A 127 5.57 12.36 7.97
CA LEU A 127 5.21 10.95 8.16
C LEU A 127 4.94 10.67 9.64
N ALA A 128 3.88 9.93 9.93
CA ALA A 128 3.47 9.62 11.29
C ALA A 128 2.99 8.17 11.42
N GLU A 129 3.08 7.64 12.64
CA GLU A 129 2.52 6.32 12.95
C GLU A 129 0.99 6.35 12.90
N LEU A 130 0.41 5.24 12.43
CA LEU A 130 -1.03 5.06 12.42
C LEU A 130 -1.57 4.71 13.80
N PRO A 131 -2.71 5.32 14.20
CA PRO A 131 -3.37 4.98 15.45
C PRO A 131 -4.01 3.59 15.38
N GLU A 132 -4.08 2.88 16.49
CA GLU A 132 -4.70 1.53 16.51
C GLU A 132 -6.21 1.56 16.18
N SER A 133 -6.88 2.71 16.37
CA SER A 133 -8.32 2.88 16.11
C SER A 133 -8.74 2.71 14.65
N ILE A 134 -7.80 2.84 13.70
CA ILE A 134 -8.06 2.63 12.27
C ILE A 134 -8.29 1.14 11.92
N PHE A 135 -7.70 0.22 12.70
CA PHE A 135 -7.65 -1.19 12.34
C PHE A 135 -8.90 -1.98 12.77
N GLY A 136 -9.10 -3.13 12.13
CA GLY A 136 -10.15 -4.10 12.49
C GLY A 136 -11.54 -3.78 11.95
N THR A 137 -11.76 -2.58 11.41
CA THR A 137 -13.03 -2.24 10.77
C THR A 137 -12.95 -1.35 9.52
N ALA A 138 -11.84 -0.65 9.29
CA ALA A 138 -11.68 0.26 8.15
C ALA A 138 -10.42 -0.10 7.33
N ALA A 139 -9.33 -0.43 8.02
CA ALA A 139 -8.09 -0.87 7.40
C ALA A 139 -7.52 -2.14 8.06
N ALA A 140 -6.66 -2.83 7.33
CA ALA A 140 -5.76 -3.88 7.78
C ALA A 140 -4.36 -3.31 8.05
N LYS A 141 -3.56 -4.06 8.82
CA LYS A 141 -2.18 -3.68 9.19
C LYS A 141 -1.22 -4.06 8.07
N GLU A 142 -0.35 -3.13 7.71
CA GLU A 142 0.78 -3.36 6.79
C GLU A 142 2.12 -3.47 7.53
N LEU A 143 3.21 -3.74 6.80
CA LEU A 143 4.57 -3.92 7.33
C LEU A 143 5.00 -2.75 8.23
N GLY A 144 4.95 -1.52 7.71
CA GLY A 144 5.33 -0.30 8.41
C GLY A 144 4.25 0.17 9.39
N VAL A 145 4.66 0.76 10.52
CA VAL A 145 3.70 1.31 11.50
C VAL A 145 2.91 2.53 10.97
N HIS A 146 3.39 3.13 9.88
CA HIS A 146 2.78 4.26 9.18
C HIS A 146 1.91 3.83 7.98
N ASN A 147 1.93 2.56 7.56
CA ASN A 147 1.14 2.06 6.43
C ASN A 147 -0.13 1.32 6.88
N ALA A 148 -1.17 1.44 6.06
CA ALA A 148 -2.43 0.71 6.19
C ALA A 148 -2.88 0.21 4.81
N GLU A 149 -3.58 -0.91 4.82
CA GLU A 149 -4.23 -1.46 3.63
C GLU A 149 -5.76 -1.37 3.80
N ILE A 150 -6.46 -0.94 2.75
CA ILE A 150 -7.90 -0.78 2.70
C ILE A 150 -8.44 -1.71 1.61
N ASN A 151 -9.16 -2.75 2.04
CA ASN A 151 -9.69 -3.79 1.17
C ASN A 151 -11.19 -3.65 0.95
N THR A 152 -11.64 -3.93 -0.27
CA THR A 152 -13.05 -4.22 -0.56
C THR A 152 -13.31 -5.71 -0.45
N ASP A 153 -14.46 -6.10 0.09
CA ASP A 153 -14.94 -7.46 -0.08
C ASP A 153 -15.19 -7.72 -1.58
N PRO A 154 -14.89 -8.91 -2.12
CA PRO A 154 -15.07 -9.18 -3.55
C PRO A 154 -16.55 -9.20 -3.95
N ASP A 155 -16.86 -8.74 -5.17
CA ASP A 155 -18.21 -8.74 -5.74
C ASP A 155 -18.17 -9.15 -7.22
N VAL A 156 -19.31 -9.52 -7.79
CA VAL A 156 -19.44 -9.94 -9.19
C VAL A 156 -18.96 -8.83 -10.13
N LEU A 157 -18.19 -9.19 -11.16
CA LEU A 157 -17.84 -8.24 -12.23
C LEU A 157 -19.06 -7.96 -13.09
N GLY A 158 -19.84 -6.96 -12.70
CA GLY A 158 -21.05 -6.54 -13.39
C GLY A 158 -21.51 -5.16 -12.92
N PRO A 159 -22.59 -4.61 -13.48
CA PRO A 159 -23.00 -3.23 -13.22
C PRO A 159 -23.26 -2.95 -11.72
N THR A 160 -23.90 -3.89 -11.03
CA THR A 160 -24.19 -3.78 -9.60
C THR A 160 -22.92 -3.98 -8.76
N GLY A 161 -22.13 -5.02 -9.04
CA GLY A 161 -20.92 -5.29 -8.25
C GLY A 161 -19.88 -4.18 -8.37
N LEU A 162 -19.71 -3.59 -9.56
CA LEU A 162 -18.85 -2.40 -9.74
C LEU A 162 -19.34 -1.18 -8.96
N ALA A 163 -20.66 -0.99 -8.83
CA ALA A 163 -21.21 0.06 -7.97
C ALA A 163 -20.97 -0.23 -6.48
N VAL A 164 -21.05 -1.51 -6.06
CA VAL A 164 -20.71 -1.94 -4.70
C VAL A 164 -19.23 -1.72 -4.41
N GLN A 165 -18.33 -2.10 -5.31
CA GLN A 165 -16.88 -1.85 -5.19
C GLN A 165 -16.60 -0.36 -4.98
N THR A 166 -17.17 0.50 -5.84
CA THR A 166 -17.05 1.96 -5.78
C THR A 166 -17.50 2.51 -4.42
N THR A 167 -18.72 2.17 -4.00
CA THR A 167 -19.26 2.64 -2.72
C THR A 167 -18.47 2.09 -1.54
N SER A 168 -18.02 0.83 -1.60
CA SER A 168 -17.25 0.18 -0.54
C SER A 168 -15.91 0.89 -0.31
N ILE A 169 -15.13 1.13 -1.38
CA ILE A 169 -13.82 1.77 -1.24
C ILE A 169 -13.94 3.22 -0.75
N GLU A 170 -14.90 3.99 -1.28
CA GLU A 170 -15.20 5.35 -0.81
C GLU A 170 -15.53 5.38 0.68
N MET A 171 -16.44 4.50 1.14
CA MET A 171 -16.84 4.45 2.55
C MET A 171 -15.71 3.99 3.47
N ARG A 172 -14.91 2.99 3.05
CA ARG A 172 -13.82 2.46 3.86
C ARG A 172 -12.68 3.47 3.97
N ILE A 173 -12.29 4.13 2.89
CA ILE A 173 -11.31 5.23 2.91
C ILE A 173 -11.80 6.36 3.80
N LYS A 174 -13.05 6.80 3.63
CA LYS A 174 -13.63 7.85 4.48
C LYS A 174 -13.58 7.47 5.96
N LYS A 175 -13.99 6.25 6.30
CA LYS A 175 -13.99 5.77 7.68
C LYS A 175 -12.57 5.69 8.26
N ALA A 176 -11.60 5.27 7.45
CA ALA A 176 -10.19 5.23 7.83
C ALA A 176 -9.63 6.65 8.09
N LEU A 177 -9.95 7.62 7.22
CA LEU A 177 -9.63 9.04 7.41
C LEU A 177 -10.27 9.62 8.67
N ASP A 178 -11.56 9.35 8.89
CA ASP A 178 -12.30 9.84 10.06
C ASP A 178 -11.75 9.24 11.37
N ALA A 179 -11.27 7.99 11.35
CA ALA A 179 -10.59 7.37 12.49
C ALA A 179 -9.20 8.00 12.74
N ALA A 180 -8.40 8.18 11.69
CA ALA A 180 -7.08 8.81 11.78
C ALA A 180 -7.16 10.24 12.35
N ARG A 181 -8.13 11.04 11.89
CA ARG A 181 -8.31 12.43 12.32
C ARG A 181 -8.65 12.59 13.80
N GLN A 182 -9.28 11.61 14.42
CA GLN A 182 -9.56 11.63 15.86
C GLN A 182 -8.29 11.60 16.72
N GLU A 183 -7.16 11.21 16.13
CA GLU A 183 -5.85 11.12 16.78
C GLU A 183 -4.82 12.01 16.06
N ASN A 184 -5.27 13.13 15.47
CA ASN A 184 -4.42 14.13 14.80
C ASN A 184 -3.54 13.54 13.69
N ARG A 185 -4.09 12.58 12.93
CA ARG A 185 -3.49 11.99 11.73
C ARG A 185 -4.39 12.16 10.52
N THR A 186 -3.80 12.11 9.33
CA THR A 186 -4.54 11.92 8.07
C THR A 186 -3.86 10.88 7.21
N LEU A 187 -4.60 10.31 6.27
CA LEU A 187 -4.09 9.31 5.32
C LEU A 187 -3.83 9.98 3.98
N VAL A 188 -2.82 9.50 3.27
CA VAL A 188 -2.46 9.98 1.95
C VAL A 188 -2.63 8.85 0.94
N LEU A 189 -3.38 9.15 -0.12
CA LEU A 189 -3.45 8.33 -1.34
C LEU A 189 -2.26 8.68 -2.25
N ASP A 190 -1.10 8.15 -1.92
CA ASP A 190 0.12 8.32 -2.68
C ASP A 190 0.98 7.05 -2.60
N ALA A 191 1.83 6.84 -3.59
CA ALA A 191 2.59 5.61 -3.77
C ALA A 191 3.95 5.60 -3.04
N MET A 192 4.44 6.77 -2.64
CA MET A 192 5.69 6.91 -1.88
C MET A 192 5.71 8.23 -1.13
N TRP A 193 5.97 8.20 0.18
CA TRP A 193 6.10 9.40 1.00
C TRP A 193 7.46 10.08 0.74
N THR A 194 7.46 11.41 0.71
CA THR A 194 8.66 12.21 0.38
C THR A 194 9.05 13.24 1.45
N ILE A 195 8.13 13.57 2.37
CA ILE A 195 8.42 14.43 3.52
C ILE A 195 8.91 13.56 4.68
N PRO A 196 10.14 13.78 5.19
CA PRO A 196 10.74 12.92 6.19
C PRO A 196 10.06 13.06 7.57
N PRO A 197 10.07 11.99 8.39
CA PRO A 197 9.74 12.10 9.81
C PRO A 197 10.77 12.99 10.54
N ALA A 198 10.46 13.42 11.77
CA ALA A 198 11.26 14.40 12.51
C ALA A 198 12.70 13.92 12.80
N GLU A 199 12.89 12.62 12.99
CA GLU A 199 14.16 11.94 13.21
C GLU A 199 14.98 11.71 11.92
N GLY A 200 14.38 11.93 10.74
CA GLY A 200 14.98 11.67 9.43
C GLY A 200 14.74 10.25 8.91
N SER A 201 14.60 10.10 7.60
CA SER A 201 14.11 8.88 6.94
C SER A 201 15.03 7.68 7.12
N VAL A 202 16.34 7.86 6.92
CA VAL A 202 17.32 6.76 7.10
C VAL A 202 17.39 6.33 8.56
N SER A 203 17.32 7.28 9.50
CA SER A 203 17.29 6.97 10.93
C SER A 203 16.02 6.20 11.30
N TYR A 204 14.87 6.66 10.81
CA TYR A 204 13.58 6.03 11.04
C TYR A 204 13.53 4.59 10.51
N LEU A 205 13.96 4.39 9.25
CA LEU A 205 13.97 3.08 8.59
C LEU A 205 15.06 2.13 9.10
N SER A 206 16.08 2.64 9.81
CA SER A 206 17.18 1.85 10.38
C SER A 206 17.07 1.66 11.90
N ASP A 207 16.03 2.17 12.55
CA ASP A 207 15.88 2.05 14.00
C ASP A 207 15.53 0.60 14.37
N VAL A 208 16.55 -0.15 14.77
CA VAL A 208 16.45 -1.56 15.14
C VAL A 208 16.87 -1.78 16.59
N GLU A 209 16.28 -2.82 17.19
CA GLU A 209 16.68 -3.37 18.47
C GLU A 209 17.00 -4.85 18.30
N GLU A 210 18.15 -5.30 18.80
CA GLU A 210 18.45 -6.73 18.85
C GLU A 210 17.99 -7.30 20.20
N ARG A 211 17.13 -8.32 20.13
CA ARG A 211 16.71 -9.11 21.29
C ARG A 211 17.09 -10.54 21.02
N ASP A 212 17.99 -11.08 21.83
CA ASP A 212 18.21 -12.52 21.85
C ASP A 212 18.71 -13.07 20.49
N GLY A 213 19.48 -12.25 19.74
CA GLY A 213 19.99 -12.58 18.40
C GLY A 213 18.99 -12.40 17.27
N ILE A 214 17.80 -11.84 17.55
CA ILE A 214 16.78 -11.49 16.57
C ILE A 214 16.70 -9.97 16.45
N VAL A 215 16.74 -9.46 15.24
CA VAL A 215 16.58 -8.04 14.90
C VAL A 215 15.08 -7.68 14.92
N PHE A 216 14.75 -6.56 15.55
CA PHE A 216 13.41 -5.98 15.55
C PHE A 216 13.51 -4.54 15.07
N ALA A 217 13.02 -4.24 13.86
CA ALA A 217 12.82 -2.85 13.43
C ALA A 217 11.68 -2.21 14.23
N ARG A 218 11.92 -1.06 14.88
CA ARG A 218 10.95 -0.41 15.78
C ARG A 218 9.70 0.05 15.03
N ASN A 219 9.92 0.58 13.83
CA ASN A 219 8.90 1.13 12.96
C ASN A 219 8.26 0.08 12.03
N MET A 220 8.55 -1.21 12.28
CA MET A 220 7.86 -2.35 11.68
C MET A 220 6.83 -2.91 12.66
N ARG A 221 5.72 -3.45 12.16
CA ARG A 221 4.77 -4.18 13.02
C ARG A 221 5.46 -5.40 13.62
N GLN A 222 5.28 -5.57 14.94
CA GLN A 222 5.91 -6.63 15.73
C GLN A 222 5.16 -7.97 15.64
N ASP A 223 4.73 -8.33 14.43
CA ASP A 223 4.14 -9.62 14.12
C ASP A 223 5.25 -10.67 13.92
N PRO A 224 5.15 -11.89 14.50
CA PRO A 224 6.16 -12.93 14.34
C PRO A 224 6.54 -13.21 12.87
N ARG A 225 5.58 -13.11 11.95
CA ARG A 225 5.80 -13.30 10.52
C ARG A 225 6.73 -12.24 9.97
N TYR A 226 6.44 -10.95 10.19
CA TYR A 226 7.27 -9.85 9.67
C TYR A 226 8.68 -9.87 10.26
N VAL A 227 8.79 -10.12 11.57
CA VAL A 227 10.11 -10.24 12.23
C VAL A 227 10.90 -11.42 11.65
N ALA A 228 10.27 -12.57 11.40
CA ALA A 228 10.96 -13.71 10.80
C ALA A 228 11.37 -13.43 9.34
N LEU A 229 10.53 -12.78 8.54
CA LEU A 229 10.85 -12.40 7.15
C LEU A 229 12.04 -11.44 7.09
N ASP A 230 12.05 -10.44 7.96
CA ASP A 230 13.13 -9.46 8.09
C ASP A 230 14.47 -10.14 8.41
N ASN A 231 14.48 -11.01 9.42
CA ASN A 231 15.70 -11.71 9.85
C ASN A 231 16.19 -12.74 8.81
N GLU A 232 15.29 -13.43 8.11
CA GLU A 232 15.65 -14.32 7.00
C GLU A 232 16.29 -13.54 5.85
N ALA A 233 15.69 -12.40 5.47
CA ALA A 233 16.21 -11.55 4.41
C ALA A 233 17.60 -11.00 4.76
N LEU A 234 17.80 -10.54 6.01
CA LEU A 234 19.10 -10.08 6.51
C LEU A 234 20.15 -11.20 6.52
N ALA A 235 19.76 -12.42 6.92
CA ALA A 235 20.66 -13.56 6.90
C ALA A 235 21.16 -13.88 5.49
N HIS A 236 20.27 -13.79 4.48
CA HIS A 236 20.62 -13.93 3.08
C HIS A 236 21.51 -12.79 2.54
N ALA A 237 21.25 -11.56 2.97
CA ALA A 237 22.02 -10.38 2.54
C ALA A 237 23.38 -10.23 3.25
N GLY A 238 23.63 -11.00 4.32
CA GLY A 238 24.88 -10.93 5.09
C GLY A 238 24.88 -9.88 6.20
N GLY A 239 23.71 -9.45 6.65
CA GLY A 239 23.50 -8.61 7.83
C GLY A 239 22.96 -7.21 7.54
N GLU A 240 23.11 -6.69 6.32
CA GLU A 240 22.54 -5.42 5.86
C GLU A 240 22.05 -5.59 4.42
N ILE A 241 21.04 -4.80 4.03
CA ILE A 241 20.40 -4.85 2.71
C ILE A 241 20.69 -3.53 1.99
N ASP A 242 21.38 -3.62 0.85
CA ASP A 242 21.73 -2.45 0.05
C ASP A 242 20.53 -1.94 -0.75
N PHE A 243 20.38 -0.62 -0.80
CA PHE A 243 19.40 0.07 -1.63
C PHE A 243 20.09 1.17 -2.45
N SER A 244 20.03 1.04 -3.78
CA SER A 244 20.65 1.99 -4.70
C SER A 244 19.72 2.35 -5.87
N VAL A 245 19.52 3.65 -6.05
CA VAL A 245 18.75 4.28 -7.13
C VAL A 245 19.44 5.60 -7.52
N PRO A 246 19.06 6.27 -8.63
CA PRO A 246 19.65 7.56 -8.98
C PRO A 246 19.58 8.57 -7.82
N GLY A 247 20.74 9.11 -7.44
CA GLY A 247 20.89 10.13 -6.39
C GLY A 247 20.95 9.63 -4.94
N ALA A 248 20.76 8.33 -4.68
CA ALA A 248 20.76 7.77 -3.32
C ALA A 248 21.39 6.37 -3.26
N SER A 249 22.23 6.12 -2.25
CA SER A 249 22.80 4.80 -1.97
C SER A 249 22.91 4.54 -0.47
N HIS A 250 22.06 3.66 0.05
CA HIS A 250 21.98 3.33 1.48
C HIS A 250 22.17 1.84 1.74
N SER A 251 22.46 1.48 2.98
CA SER A 251 22.42 0.10 3.46
C SER A 251 21.58 0.07 4.73
N PHE A 252 20.62 -0.84 4.80
CA PHE A 252 19.63 -0.91 5.88
C PHE A 252 19.78 -2.20 6.69
N PRO A 253 19.63 -2.13 8.02
CA PRO A 253 19.68 -3.31 8.90
C PRO A 253 18.33 -4.05 8.96
N THR A 254 17.42 -3.82 8.00
CA THR A 254 16.08 -4.39 7.95
C THR A 254 15.47 -4.23 6.55
N ILE A 255 14.49 -5.07 6.20
CA ILE A 255 13.63 -4.93 5.00
C ILE A 255 12.70 -3.70 5.07
N LEU A 256 12.60 -3.03 6.24
CA LEU A 256 11.59 -2.01 6.51
C LEU A 256 11.56 -0.87 5.49
N PHE A 257 12.64 -0.57 4.76
CA PHE A 257 12.56 0.43 3.68
C PHE A 257 11.57 0.05 2.56
N GLU A 258 11.06 -1.18 2.52
CA GLU A 258 9.89 -1.57 1.72
C GLU A 258 8.63 -0.73 2.06
N SER A 259 8.49 -0.30 3.31
CA SER A 259 7.40 0.56 3.80
C SER A 259 7.41 1.98 3.22
N LEU A 260 8.44 2.34 2.44
CA LEU A 260 8.42 3.51 1.56
C LEU A 260 7.24 3.46 0.58
N THR A 261 6.73 2.27 0.27
CA THR A 261 5.84 2.04 -0.86
C THR A 261 4.37 1.93 -0.46
N SER A 262 3.49 2.28 -1.40
CA SER A 262 2.06 1.98 -1.34
C SER A 262 1.53 1.68 -2.75
N SER A 263 0.67 0.67 -2.85
CA SER A 263 0.14 0.14 -4.10
C SER A 263 -1.38 0.03 -4.13
N VAL A 264 -1.92 -0.16 -5.35
CA VAL A 264 -3.27 -0.63 -5.60
C VAL A 264 -3.17 -1.99 -6.26
N GLN A 265 -3.93 -2.97 -5.75
CA GLN A 265 -3.91 -4.34 -6.23
C GLN A 265 -5.32 -4.74 -6.69
N PRO A 266 -5.65 -4.63 -7.99
CA PRO A 266 -6.89 -5.17 -8.51
C PRO A 266 -6.84 -6.71 -8.51
N HIS A 267 -7.89 -7.33 -7.99
CA HIS A 267 -8.10 -8.77 -8.07
C HIS A 267 -9.15 -9.07 -9.14
N LEU A 268 -8.87 -10.06 -9.99
CA LEU A 268 -9.82 -10.62 -10.94
C LEU A 268 -9.93 -12.12 -10.74
N GLN A 269 -11.09 -12.56 -10.25
CA GLN A 269 -11.44 -13.97 -10.16
C GLN A 269 -11.81 -14.51 -11.54
N ILE A 270 -11.16 -15.59 -11.94
CA ILE A 270 -11.39 -16.27 -13.22
C ILE A 270 -12.33 -17.46 -12.96
N PRO A 271 -13.49 -17.54 -13.61
CA PRO A 271 -14.49 -18.57 -13.30
C PRO A 271 -14.11 -19.96 -13.83
N ASP A 272 -13.40 -20.01 -14.94
CA ASP A 272 -13.02 -21.26 -15.60
C ASP A 272 -11.53 -21.50 -15.35
N SER A 273 -11.22 -22.54 -14.58
CA SER A 273 -9.84 -22.89 -14.27
C SER A 273 -9.03 -23.26 -15.50
N ASP A 274 -9.62 -23.83 -16.56
CA ASP A 274 -8.94 -24.14 -17.83
C ASP A 274 -8.58 -22.87 -18.61
N ALA A 275 -9.33 -21.78 -18.41
CA ALA A 275 -9.07 -20.51 -19.07
C ALA A 275 -7.99 -19.67 -18.36
N PHE A 276 -7.63 -20.00 -17.12
CA PHE A 276 -6.70 -19.22 -16.29
C PHE A 276 -5.37 -18.87 -16.99
N PRO A 277 -4.70 -19.79 -17.72
CA PRO A 277 -3.45 -19.48 -18.43
C PRO A 277 -3.59 -18.35 -19.46
N ALA A 278 -4.74 -18.27 -20.15
CA ALA A 278 -4.99 -17.21 -21.12
C ALA A 278 -5.03 -15.83 -20.45
N TYR A 279 -5.72 -15.73 -19.30
CA TYR A 279 -5.78 -14.49 -18.52
C TYR A 279 -4.43 -14.13 -17.91
N TYR A 280 -3.74 -15.10 -17.31
CA TYR A 280 -2.46 -14.88 -16.66
C TYR A 280 -1.40 -14.40 -17.66
N ASN A 281 -1.29 -15.08 -18.81
CA ASN A 281 -0.33 -14.72 -19.84
C ASN A 281 -0.67 -13.39 -20.52
N ALA A 282 -1.95 -13.07 -20.72
CA ALA A 282 -2.39 -11.76 -21.20
C ALA A 282 -2.02 -10.65 -20.19
N ALA A 283 -2.27 -10.87 -18.90
CA ALA A 283 -1.97 -9.91 -17.83
C ALA A 283 -0.46 -9.60 -17.73
N ILE A 284 0.41 -10.58 -17.98
CA ILE A 284 1.87 -10.33 -18.05
C ILE A 284 2.19 -9.29 -19.13
N ARG A 285 1.51 -9.33 -20.28
CA ARG A 285 1.77 -8.38 -21.39
C ARG A 285 1.22 -6.99 -21.12
N THR A 286 0.28 -6.83 -20.20
CA THR A 286 -0.27 -5.52 -19.85
C THR A 286 0.52 -4.80 -18.77
N LEU A 287 1.47 -5.47 -18.08
CA LEU A 287 2.23 -4.89 -16.95
C LEU A 287 2.91 -3.57 -17.33
N GLY A 288 3.67 -3.53 -18.43
CA GLY A 288 4.35 -2.33 -18.91
C GLY A 288 3.40 -1.16 -19.23
N PRO A 289 2.43 -1.33 -20.15
CA PRO A 289 1.48 -0.28 -20.48
C PRO A 289 0.71 0.27 -19.27
N MET A 290 0.32 -0.60 -18.33
CA MET A 290 -0.39 -0.17 -17.12
C MET A 290 0.52 0.64 -16.20
N VAL A 291 1.74 0.18 -15.91
CA VAL A 291 2.70 0.94 -15.07
C VAL A 291 3.00 2.31 -15.68
N ALA A 292 3.25 2.38 -16.99
CA ALA A 292 3.55 3.63 -17.69
C ALA A 292 2.39 4.64 -17.59
N LEU A 293 1.14 4.16 -17.64
CA LEU A 293 -0.07 4.98 -17.54
C LEU A 293 -0.35 5.45 -16.10
N THR A 294 0.08 4.68 -15.10
CA THR A 294 -0.31 4.90 -13.69
C THR A 294 0.79 5.45 -12.79
N ALA A 295 2.04 5.55 -13.26
CA ALA A 295 3.22 5.92 -12.46
C ALA A 295 3.00 7.15 -11.53
N ASN A 296 3.40 7.01 -10.26
CA ASN A 296 3.22 7.97 -9.16
C ASN A 296 4.37 8.00 -8.09
N SER A 297 5.47 7.26 -8.25
CA SER A 297 6.55 7.23 -7.23
C SER A 297 7.94 7.68 -7.74
N PRO A 298 8.11 8.93 -8.23
CA PRO A 298 9.36 9.34 -8.86
C PRO A 298 10.46 9.86 -7.92
N LEU A 299 10.14 10.07 -6.64
CA LEU A 299 11.00 10.73 -5.67
C LEU A 299 11.03 9.94 -4.35
N LEU A 300 12.21 9.85 -3.75
CA LEU A 300 12.42 9.38 -2.38
C LEU A 300 12.10 10.49 -1.37
N PRO A 301 12.07 10.16 -0.08
CA PRO A 301 12.19 11.15 0.98
C PRO A 301 13.34 12.11 0.75
N ALA A 302 13.05 13.40 0.91
CA ALA A 302 13.94 14.50 0.55
C ALA A 302 15.34 14.38 1.17
N ASP A 303 15.43 13.85 2.39
CA ASP A 303 16.67 13.68 3.16
C ASP A 303 17.44 12.37 2.87
N MET A 304 16.92 11.51 1.97
CA MET A 304 17.61 10.30 1.53
C MET A 304 18.56 10.56 0.35
N TYR A 305 18.51 11.72 -0.29
CA TYR A 305 19.42 12.04 -1.38
C TYR A 305 20.79 12.48 -0.85
N ASP A 306 21.80 11.61 -0.98
CA ASP A 306 23.17 11.84 -0.49
C ASP A 306 24.20 12.06 -1.61
N ALA A 307 23.80 11.85 -2.86
CA ALA A 307 24.68 11.86 -4.03
C ALA A 307 24.11 12.67 -5.22
N VAL A 308 23.72 13.94 -4.98
CA VAL A 308 23.15 14.81 -6.02
C VAL A 308 24.00 16.07 -6.25
N GLU A 309 24.73 16.12 -7.36
CA GLU A 309 25.49 17.31 -7.78
C GLU A 309 24.62 18.30 -8.58
N ASP A 310 23.72 17.77 -9.41
CA ASP A 310 22.81 18.55 -10.25
C ASP A 310 21.36 18.05 -10.04
N PRO A 311 20.53 18.78 -9.28
CA PRO A 311 19.13 18.43 -9.08
C PRO A 311 18.34 18.29 -10.38
N ARG A 312 18.67 19.04 -11.44
CA ARG A 312 17.96 18.92 -12.73
C ARG A 312 18.28 17.60 -13.43
N ALA A 313 19.54 17.17 -13.37
CA ALA A 313 19.95 15.87 -13.88
C ALA A 313 19.25 14.73 -13.11
N LEU A 314 19.11 14.86 -11.77
CA LEU A 314 18.34 13.89 -10.99
C LEU A 314 16.88 13.76 -11.47
N LEU A 315 16.20 14.89 -11.75
CA LEU A 315 14.82 14.84 -12.22
C LEU A 315 14.67 14.20 -13.61
N GLU A 316 15.73 14.20 -14.42
CA GLU A 316 15.78 13.51 -15.72
C GLU A 316 16.12 12.02 -15.58
N ASP A 317 16.96 11.66 -14.60
CA ASP A 317 17.50 10.30 -14.44
C ASP A 317 16.71 9.42 -13.45
N THR A 318 15.96 10.02 -12.51
CA THR A 318 15.20 9.26 -11.51
C THR A 318 14.15 8.37 -12.17
N HIS A 319 13.88 7.22 -11.57
CA HIS A 319 12.84 6.34 -12.05
C HIS A 319 11.47 6.99 -11.82
N HIS A 320 10.52 6.78 -12.73
CA HIS A 320 9.13 7.21 -12.52
C HIS A 320 8.37 6.35 -11.48
N GLU A 321 8.86 5.13 -11.20
CA GLU A 321 8.32 4.20 -10.21
C GLU A 321 9.42 3.59 -9.32
N LEU A 322 9.93 4.37 -8.37
CA LEU A 322 10.92 3.91 -7.39
C LEU A 322 10.40 2.79 -6.49
N ARG A 323 9.08 2.64 -6.33
CA ARG A 323 8.49 1.52 -5.57
C ARG A 323 8.91 0.14 -6.10
N ILE A 324 9.11 0.02 -7.41
CA ILE A 324 9.56 -1.24 -8.04
C ILE A 324 10.95 -1.59 -7.53
N ALA A 325 11.85 -0.61 -7.53
CA ALA A 325 13.22 -0.79 -7.06
C ALA A 325 13.26 -1.01 -5.55
N ALA A 326 12.49 -0.26 -4.76
CA ALA A 326 12.44 -0.39 -3.31
C ALA A 326 11.98 -1.79 -2.89
N PHE A 327 10.88 -2.30 -3.47
CA PHE A 327 10.37 -3.62 -3.12
C PHE A 327 11.27 -4.75 -3.64
N GLU A 328 11.78 -4.67 -4.87
CA GLU A 328 12.69 -5.70 -5.35
C GLU A 328 13.98 -5.76 -4.52
N GLN A 329 14.58 -4.62 -4.19
CA GLN A 329 15.85 -4.57 -3.44
C GLN A 329 15.69 -4.95 -1.96
N SER A 330 14.53 -4.71 -1.34
CA SER A 330 14.31 -5.04 0.07
C SER A 330 14.23 -6.54 0.36
N VAL A 331 13.71 -7.34 -0.58
CA VAL A 331 13.43 -8.76 -0.33
C VAL A 331 14.05 -9.75 -1.32
N ASN A 332 14.64 -9.31 -2.44
CA ASN A 332 15.39 -10.18 -3.36
C ASN A 332 16.81 -10.45 -2.85
N THR A 333 16.93 -10.91 -1.60
CA THR A 333 18.23 -11.17 -0.95
C THR A 333 18.73 -12.59 -1.16
N SER A 334 17.86 -13.53 -1.57
CA SER A 334 18.23 -14.92 -1.85
C SER A 334 18.74 -15.13 -3.29
N GLU A 335 19.24 -16.34 -3.59
CA GLU A 335 19.75 -16.69 -4.91
C GLU A 335 18.66 -16.59 -6.00
N ASN A 336 17.40 -16.87 -5.66
CA ASN A 336 16.27 -16.76 -6.57
C ASN A 336 15.40 -15.53 -6.23
N PRO A 337 15.36 -14.48 -7.07
CA PRO A 337 14.64 -13.25 -6.75
C PRO A 337 13.13 -13.48 -6.60
N LYS A 338 12.58 -13.17 -5.43
CA LYS A 338 11.16 -13.39 -5.09
C LYS A 338 10.20 -12.41 -5.77
N VAL A 339 10.62 -11.16 -5.92
CA VAL A 339 9.86 -10.10 -6.58
C VAL A 339 10.42 -9.93 -7.99
N ARG A 340 9.62 -10.28 -8.99
CA ARG A 340 9.94 -10.17 -10.42
C ARG A 340 8.70 -10.35 -11.28
N VAL A 341 8.81 -10.02 -12.57
CA VAL A 341 7.81 -10.40 -13.57
C VAL A 341 7.75 -11.94 -13.66
N PRO A 342 6.58 -12.58 -13.49
CA PRO A 342 6.48 -14.04 -13.62
C PRO A 342 6.53 -14.47 -15.08
N SER A 343 7.00 -15.70 -15.33
CA SER A 343 6.99 -16.30 -16.67
C SER A 343 5.60 -16.82 -17.08
N ASP A 344 5.41 -17.14 -18.36
CA ASP A 344 4.14 -17.71 -18.86
C ASP A 344 3.85 -19.07 -18.25
N ILE A 345 2.57 -19.41 -18.08
CA ILE A 345 2.10 -20.76 -17.71
C ILE A 345 1.44 -21.43 -18.92
N GLU A 346 1.63 -22.75 -19.06
CA GLU A 346 0.92 -23.58 -20.03
C GLU A 346 -0.31 -24.23 -19.40
N THR A 347 -0.23 -24.62 -18.13
CA THR A 347 -1.36 -25.16 -17.35
C THR A 347 -1.61 -24.35 -16.09
N THR A 348 -2.85 -24.40 -15.59
CA THR A 348 -3.25 -23.73 -14.34
C THR A 348 -2.49 -24.27 -13.14
N THR A 349 -2.17 -25.57 -13.12
CA THR A 349 -1.45 -26.22 -12.02
C THR A 349 -0.02 -25.72 -11.84
N GLU A 350 0.61 -25.13 -12.86
CA GLU A 350 1.95 -24.53 -12.73
C GLU A 350 2.00 -23.39 -11.71
N VAL A 351 0.88 -22.70 -11.42
CA VAL A 351 0.86 -21.67 -10.37
C VAL A 351 1.08 -22.26 -8.99
N VAL A 352 0.65 -23.51 -8.77
CA VAL A 352 0.92 -24.27 -7.55
C VAL A 352 2.39 -24.66 -7.49
N ASP A 353 2.91 -25.22 -8.59
CA ASP A 353 4.31 -25.68 -8.67
C ASP A 353 5.29 -24.55 -8.40
N ARG A 354 5.04 -23.36 -8.95
CA ARG A 354 5.87 -22.16 -8.73
C ARG A 354 5.95 -21.73 -7.27
N VAL A 355 4.86 -21.87 -6.52
CA VAL A 355 4.86 -21.57 -5.08
C VAL A 355 5.70 -22.59 -4.33
N VAL A 356 5.60 -23.88 -4.68
CA VAL A 356 6.38 -24.97 -4.06
C VAL A 356 7.88 -24.83 -4.37
N GLU A 357 8.22 -24.47 -5.60
CA GLU A 357 9.59 -24.36 -6.11
C GLU A 357 10.34 -23.10 -5.63
N ASP A 358 9.62 -22.05 -5.23
CA ASP A 358 10.23 -20.79 -4.78
C ASP A 358 11.05 -20.97 -3.48
N ASP A 359 11.98 -20.04 -3.20
CA ASP A 359 12.82 -20.10 -2.01
C ASP A 359 11.98 -20.03 -0.73
N LEU A 360 12.33 -20.84 0.27
CA LEU A 360 11.62 -20.89 1.55
C LEU A 360 12.06 -19.74 2.43
N PHE A 361 11.11 -18.89 2.84
CA PHE A 361 11.33 -17.79 3.77
C PHE A 361 10.39 -17.96 4.95
N ALA A 362 10.93 -17.80 6.18
CA ALA A 362 10.16 -17.77 7.42
C ALA A 362 9.06 -18.85 7.50
N PRO A 363 9.40 -20.16 7.50
CA PRO A 363 8.42 -21.23 7.63
C PRO A 363 7.78 -21.22 9.02
N PHE A 364 6.46 -21.24 9.08
CA PHE A 364 5.71 -21.49 10.32
C PHE A 364 4.87 -22.74 10.11
N LEU A 365 4.67 -23.54 11.15
CA LEU A 365 3.62 -24.57 11.12
C LEU A 365 2.36 -23.98 11.73
N ARG A 366 1.21 -24.33 11.14
CA ARG A 366 -0.10 -23.82 11.55
C ARG A 366 -0.31 -23.90 13.06
N GLU A 367 0.00 -25.03 13.67
CA GLU A 367 -0.24 -25.29 15.09
C GLU A 367 0.59 -24.41 16.06
N TRP A 368 1.48 -23.55 15.55
CA TRP A 368 2.19 -22.58 16.37
C TRP A 368 1.42 -21.26 16.49
N ILE A 369 0.57 -20.97 15.52
CA ILE A 369 -0.13 -19.69 15.38
C ILE A 369 -1.64 -19.88 15.61
N GLU A 370 -2.20 -20.98 15.09
CA GLU A 370 -3.64 -21.26 15.09
C GLU A 370 -3.99 -22.43 16.02
N GLU A 371 -4.99 -22.20 16.88
CA GLU A 371 -5.60 -23.23 17.71
C GLU A 371 -6.84 -23.83 17.03
N GLY A 372 -7.16 -25.09 17.35
CA GLY A 372 -8.38 -25.74 16.87
C GLY A 372 -8.23 -26.59 15.62
N SER A 373 -9.36 -27.15 15.17
CA SER A 373 -9.43 -28.08 14.04
C SER A 373 -9.46 -27.36 12.70
N ARG A 374 -8.86 -27.98 11.67
CA ARG A 374 -8.92 -27.48 10.29
C ARG A 374 -10.36 -27.41 9.76
N SER A 375 -10.84 -26.22 9.40
CA SER A 375 -12.15 -25.98 8.78
C SER A 375 -12.11 -24.92 7.68
N GLY A 376 -12.72 -25.21 6.52
CA GLY A 376 -12.68 -24.33 5.35
C GLY A 376 -11.40 -24.51 4.52
N LEU A 377 -11.34 -23.82 3.39
CA LEU A 377 -10.28 -23.99 2.40
C LEU A 377 -8.92 -23.51 2.92
N HIS A 378 -8.88 -22.26 3.41
CA HIS A 378 -7.66 -21.64 3.94
C HIS A 378 -7.02 -22.48 5.03
N ASP A 379 -7.83 -22.98 5.95
CA ASP A 379 -7.37 -23.78 7.09
C ASP A 379 -6.88 -25.18 6.66
N THR A 380 -7.45 -25.72 5.59
CA THR A 380 -7.03 -27.00 5.00
C THR A 380 -5.67 -26.88 4.31
N TYR A 381 -5.42 -25.76 3.61
CA TYR A 381 -4.20 -25.50 2.83
C TYR A 381 -3.28 -24.45 3.47
N TRP A 382 -3.30 -24.36 4.81
CA TRP A 382 -2.65 -23.28 5.55
C TRP A 382 -1.16 -23.14 5.26
N GLU A 383 -0.39 -24.25 5.22
CA GLU A 383 1.06 -24.19 4.97
C GLU A 383 1.38 -23.76 3.53
N PHE A 384 0.58 -24.20 2.56
CA PHE A 384 0.66 -23.72 1.19
C PHE A 384 0.34 -22.22 1.11
N ASP A 385 -0.72 -21.75 1.78
CA ASP A 385 -1.08 -20.33 1.82
C ASP A 385 -0.02 -19.48 2.52
N HIS A 386 0.55 -19.97 3.63
CA HIS A 386 1.64 -19.30 4.34
C HIS A 386 2.84 -19.10 3.41
N LYS A 387 3.20 -20.15 2.66
CA LYS A 387 4.26 -20.13 1.64
C LYS A 387 3.92 -19.23 0.45
N ARG A 388 2.69 -19.27 -0.07
CA ARG A 388 2.21 -18.38 -1.14
C ARG A 388 2.32 -16.92 -0.72
N GLY A 389 2.08 -16.61 0.55
CA GLY A 389 2.25 -15.25 1.09
C GLY A 389 3.69 -14.74 1.11
N THR A 390 4.69 -15.54 0.71
CA THR A 390 6.08 -15.10 0.46
C THR A 390 6.51 -15.28 -1.00
N TYR A 391 5.54 -15.52 -1.90
CA TYR A 391 5.69 -15.55 -3.34
C TYR A 391 5.24 -14.20 -3.93
N TRP A 392 6.16 -13.25 -4.01
CA TRP A 392 5.88 -11.83 -4.27
C TRP A 392 6.07 -11.38 -5.72
N ARG A 393 5.70 -12.21 -6.71
CA ARG A 393 5.75 -11.80 -8.12
C ARG A 393 4.87 -10.56 -8.36
N TRP A 394 5.19 -9.77 -9.39
CA TRP A 394 4.38 -8.60 -9.77
C TRP A 394 2.95 -8.97 -10.23
N LEU A 395 2.77 -10.22 -10.66
CA LEU A 395 1.46 -10.81 -10.95
C LEU A 395 1.40 -12.19 -10.29
N ARG A 396 0.43 -12.44 -9.40
CA ARG A 396 0.33 -13.73 -8.70
C ARG A 396 -1.05 -14.36 -8.85
N CYS A 397 -1.08 -15.68 -8.76
CA CYS A 397 -2.32 -16.41 -8.56
C CYS A 397 -2.59 -16.49 -7.06
N VAL A 398 -3.80 -16.14 -6.66
CA VAL A 398 -4.35 -16.41 -5.33
C VAL A 398 -5.33 -17.57 -5.47
N ILE A 399 -5.08 -18.63 -4.70
CA ILE A 399 -5.92 -19.83 -4.66
C ILE A 399 -6.79 -19.71 -3.41
N GLY A 400 -8.10 -19.79 -3.60
CA GLY A 400 -9.08 -19.57 -2.56
C GLY A 400 -9.40 -18.09 -2.32
N GLY A 401 -10.50 -17.83 -1.62
CA GLY A 401 -10.92 -16.49 -1.23
C GLY A 401 -12.24 -16.46 -0.49
N ASP A 402 -12.77 -15.27 -0.25
CA ASP A 402 -14.11 -15.13 0.32
C ASP A 402 -15.18 -15.54 -0.70
N PRO A 403 -16.25 -16.23 -0.27
CA PRO A 403 -17.40 -16.51 -1.13
C PRO A 403 -18.03 -15.23 -1.69
N VAL A 404 -18.45 -15.29 -2.96
CA VAL A 404 -19.11 -14.17 -3.64
C VAL A 404 -20.50 -14.62 -4.08
N ASP A 405 -21.53 -14.01 -3.49
CA ASP A 405 -22.92 -14.31 -3.82
C ASP A 405 -23.19 -14.11 -5.32
N GLY A 406 -23.48 -15.21 -6.02
CA GLY A 406 -23.75 -15.20 -7.47
C GLY A 406 -22.52 -15.31 -8.37
N ALA A 407 -21.31 -15.41 -7.81
CA ALA A 407 -20.11 -15.75 -8.57
C ALA A 407 -19.46 -17.06 -8.10
N GLY A 408 -19.38 -17.35 -6.79
CA GLY A 408 -18.61 -18.52 -6.34
C GLY A 408 -18.55 -18.73 -4.84
N ASP A 409 -17.95 -19.85 -4.43
CA ASP A 409 -17.64 -20.16 -3.03
C ASP A 409 -16.16 -19.87 -2.70
N GLU A 410 -15.67 -20.40 -1.57
CA GLU A 410 -14.28 -20.19 -1.14
C GLU A 410 -13.23 -20.74 -2.11
N ARG A 411 -13.61 -21.62 -3.05
CA ARG A 411 -12.73 -22.25 -4.05
C ARG A 411 -12.66 -21.42 -5.32
N SER A 412 -11.82 -20.39 -5.29
CA SER A 412 -11.59 -19.50 -6.44
C SER A 412 -10.14 -19.48 -6.92
N LEU A 413 -9.93 -19.12 -8.18
CA LEU A 413 -8.63 -18.75 -8.73
C LEU A 413 -8.66 -17.28 -9.13
N ARG A 414 -7.74 -16.49 -8.59
CA ARG A 414 -7.72 -15.05 -8.77
C ARG A 414 -6.37 -14.58 -9.26
N ILE A 415 -6.36 -13.71 -10.26
CA ILE A 415 -5.20 -12.91 -10.59
C ILE A 415 -5.18 -11.73 -9.63
N GLU A 416 -4.06 -11.54 -8.95
CA GLU A 416 -3.76 -10.31 -8.22
C GLU A 416 -2.70 -9.52 -8.99
N TYR A 417 -3.07 -8.28 -9.33
CA TYR A 417 -2.32 -7.40 -10.21
C TYR A 417 -1.61 -6.31 -9.40
N ARG A 418 -0.36 -6.53 -9.03
CA ARG A 418 0.37 -5.75 -8.00
C ARG A 418 1.25 -4.57 -8.47
N PRO A 419 1.50 -4.33 -9.77
CA PRO A 419 2.45 -3.29 -10.17
C PRO A 419 1.85 -1.88 -10.22
N ILE A 420 0.56 -1.69 -9.90
CA ILE A 420 -0.10 -0.38 -10.00
C ILE A 420 0.16 0.41 -8.70
N PRO A 421 0.80 1.59 -8.75
CA PRO A 421 1.02 2.43 -7.58
C PRO A 421 -0.32 2.96 -7.03
N THR A 422 -0.38 3.31 -5.74
CA THR A 422 -1.53 4.04 -5.19
C THR A 422 -1.80 5.30 -6.01
N GLN A 423 -3.07 5.49 -6.39
CA GLN A 423 -3.48 6.61 -7.23
C GLN A 423 -3.96 7.80 -6.38
N PRO A 424 -3.87 9.04 -6.89
CA PRO A 424 -4.09 10.25 -6.09
C PRO A 424 -5.50 10.42 -5.52
N THR A 425 -6.50 9.79 -6.14
CA THR A 425 -7.90 9.90 -5.74
C THR A 425 -8.58 8.54 -5.74
N VAL A 426 -9.71 8.45 -5.05
CA VAL A 426 -10.56 7.26 -5.06
C VAL A 426 -11.10 6.98 -6.46
N ALA A 427 -11.46 8.01 -7.23
CA ALA A 427 -11.94 7.86 -8.60
C ALA A 427 -10.85 7.30 -9.54
N ASP A 428 -9.61 7.79 -9.44
CA ASP A 428 -8.48 7.23 -10.19
C ASP A 428 -8.22 5.77 -9.80
N THR A 429 -8.34 5.45 -8.51
CA THR A 429 -8.17 4.09 -7.97
C THR A 429 -9.20 3.10 -8.53
N ILE A 430 -10.48 3.50 -8.56
CA ILE A 430 -11.55 2.70 -9.16
C ILE A 430 -11.34 2.57 -10.68
N ALA A 431 -10.95 3.65 -11.34
CA ALA A 431 -10.73 3.65 -12.78
C ALA A 431 -9.62 2.66 -13.18
N VAL A 432 -8.52 2.55 -12.43
CA VAL A 432 -7.46 1.56 -12.70
C VAL A 432 -7.91 0.12 -12.40
N GLN A 433 -8.76 -0.10 -11.38
CA GLN A 433 -9.36 -1.43 -11.12
C GLN A 433 -10.21 -1.87 -12.31
N VAL A 434 -11.11 -1.00 -12.77
CA VAL A 434 -12.04 -1.25 -13.88
C VAL A 434 -11.29 -1.42 -15.20
N LEU A 435 -10.29 -0.59 -15.46
CA LEU A 435 -9.42 -0.70 -16.61
C LEU A 435 -8.71 -2.07 -16.63
N THR A 436 -8.13 -2.49 -15.50
CA THR A 436 -7.44 -3.78 -15.38
C THR A 436 -8.39 -4.95 -15.63
N ALA A 437 -9.48 -5.03 -14.87
CA ALA A 437 -10.45 -6.13 -14.99
C ALA A 437 -11.07 -6.20 -16.39
N GLY A 438 -11.48 -5.05 -16.92
CA GLY A 438 -12.03 -4.92 -18.27
C GLY A 438 -11.03 -5.34 -19.34
N LEU A 439 -9.77 -4.89 -19.25
CA LEU A 439 -8.75 -5.17 -20.26
C LEU A 439 -8.47 -6.67 -20.34
N LEU A 440 -8.22 -7.32 -19.20
CA LEU A 440 -7.94 -8.76 -19.17
C LEU A 440 -9.13 -9.57 -19.71
N ARG A 441 -10.35 -9.22 -19.30
CA ARG A 441 -11.57 -9.85 -19.83
C ARG A 441 -11.74 -9.62 -21.32
N GLY A 442 -11.52 -8.40 -21.78
CA GLY A 442 -11.67 -7.99 -23.16
C GLY A 442 -10.72 -8.71 -24.10
N LEU A 443 -9.44 -8.80 -23.73
CA LEU A 443 -8.41 -9.48 -24.50
C LEU A 443 -8.76 -10.96 -24.70
N VAL A 444 -9.17 -11.66 -23.63
CA VAL A 444 -9.49 -13.09 -23.70
C VAL A 444 -10.80 -13.35 -24.46
N VAL A 445 -11.86 -12.58 -24.19
CA VAL A 445 -13.14 -12.71 -24.93
C VAL A 445 -12.98 -12.38 -26.40
N ALA A 446 -12.01 -11.53 -26.74
CA ALA A 446 -11.71 -11.18 -28.11
C ALA A 446 -10.85 -12.20 -28.86
N ASP A 447 -10.33 -13.22 -28.18
CA ASP A 447 -9.29 -14.10 -28.73
C ASP A 447 -8.09 -13.27 -29.24
N HIS A 448 -7.69 -12.26 -28.46
CA HIS A 448 -6.66 -11.31 -28.85
C HIS A 448 -5.26 -11.95 -28.82
N PRO A 449 -4.42 -11.77 -29.86
CA PRO A 449 -3.12 -12.44 -29.98
C PRO A 449 -2.03 -11.82 -29.08
N LEU A 450 -2.36 -11.02 -28.07
CA LEU A 450 -1.37 -10.29 -27.27
C LEU A 450 -0.37 -11.24 -26.60
N ALA A 451 -0.83 -12.42 -26.14
CA ALA A 451 0.03 -13.42 -25.51
C ALA A 451 1.10 -13.99 -26.47
N GLU A 452 0.99 -13.78 -27.78
CA GLU A 452 2.04 -14.11 -28.75
C GLU A 452 3.25 -13.16 -28.67
N LEU A 453 3.13 -12.02 -27.99
CA LEU A 453 4.27 -11.19 -27.63
C LEU A 453 5.22 -12.01 -26.74
N PRO A 454 6.51 -12.13 -27.09
CA PRO A 454 7.49 -12.82 -26.27
C PRO A 454 7.52 -12.24 -24.86
N TRP A 455 7.57 -13.13 -23.89
CA TRP A 455 7.62 -12.77 -22.49
C TRP A 455 8.74 -11.77 -22.17
N GLN A 456 9.92 -11.91 -22.80
CA GLN A 456 11.06 -10.99 -22.60
C GLN A 456 10.75 -9.56 -23.05
N ASP A 457 9.93 -9.38 -24.07
CA ASP A 457 9.55 -8.05 -24.55
C ASP A 457 8.54 -7.39 -23.58
N ALA A 458 7.67 -8.19 -22.95
CA ALA A 458 6.77 -7.74 -21.90
C ALA A 458 7.52 -7.38 -20.61
N GLU A 459 8.48 -8.21 -20.20
CA GLU A 459 9.38 -7.93 -19.07
C GLU A 459 10.20 -6.66 -19.30
N ALA A 460 10.77 -6.48 -20.50
CA ALA A 460 11.49 -5.27 -20.87
C ALA A 460 10.57 -4.04 -20.84
N SER A 461 9.33 -4.16 -21.34
CA SER A 461 8.34 -3.07 -21.29
C SER A 461 7.99 -2.69 -19.84
N PHE A 462 7.88 -3.67 -18.94
CA PHE A 462 7.63 -3.43 -17.52
C PHE A 462 8.76 -2.63 -16.85
N TYR A 463 10.00 -3.06 -17.02
CA TYR A 463 11.14 -2.36 -16.41
C TYR A 463 11.46 -1.03 -17.10
N SER A 464 11.15 -0.86 -18.40
CA SER A 464 11.20 0.44 -19.07
C SER A 464 10.12 1.37 -18.51
N ALA A 465 8.88 0.90 -18.35
CA ALA A 465 7.80 1.65 -17.72
C ALA A 465 8.13 2.10 -16.30
N ALA A 466 8.77 1.25 -15.51
CA ALA A 466 9.18 1.61 -14.15
C ALA A 466 10.24 2.74 -14.13
N ARG A 467 11.15 2.76 -15.12
CA ARG A 467 12.21 3.77 -15.22
C ARG A 467 11.72 5.06 -15.86
N GLU A 468 11.05 4.95 -17.00
CA GLU A 468 10.79 6.07 -17.93
C GLU A 468 9.32 6.53 -17.92
N GLY A 469 8.45 5.82 -17.19
CA GLY A 469 7.05 6.19 -17.00
C GLY A 469 6.32 6.35 -18.34
N PRO A 470 5.65 7.49 -18.60
CA PRO A 470 4.95 7.74 -19.86
C PRO A 470 5.83 7.71 -21.12
N GLY A 471 7.15 7.88 -20.95
CA GLY A 471 8.11 7.89 -22.06
C GLY A 471 8.65 6.50 -22.44
N ALA A 472 8.20 5.45 -21.76
CA ALA A 472 8.81 4.12 -21.84
C ALA A 472 8.74 3.46 -23.23
N ASP A 473 9.75 2.66 -23.53
CA ASP A 473 9.74 1.75 -24.66
C ASP A 473 8.79 0.57 -24.36
N LEU A 474 7.61 0.60 -24.99
CA LEU A 474 6.58 -0.43 -24.86
C LEU A 474 6.53 -1.31 -26.11
N ALA A 475 6.26 -2.60 -25.92
CA ALA A 475 6.02 -3.54 -27.01
C ALA A 475 4.62 -4.15 -26.91
N TRP A 476 3.97 -4.32 -28.06
CA TRP A 476 2.61 -4.85 -28.14
C TRP A 476 2.41 -5.65 -29.43
N VAL A 477 1.45 -6.58 -29.40
CA VAL A 477 0.92 -7.27 -30.58
C VAL A 477 -0.54 -6.86 -30.72
N THR A 478 -0.86 -6.17 -31.81
CA THR A 478 -2.20 -5.66 -32.10
C THR A 478 -3.18 -6.78 -32.46
N ALA A 479 -4.46 -6.46 -32.51
CA ALA A 479 -5.54 -7.39 -32.81
C ALA A 479 -5.41 -8.11 -34.17
N ASP A 480 -4.74 -7.48 -35.13
CA ASP A 480 -4.41 -8.05 -36.45
C ASP A 480 -3.06 -8.79 -36.50
N GLY A 481 -2.44 -9.00 -35.33
CA GLY A 481 -1.18 -9.74 -35.15
C GLY A 481 0.07 -8.96 -35.52
N GLN A 482 0.00 -7.64 -35.69
CA GLN A 482 1.19 -6.82 -35.97
C GLN A 482 1.90 -6.42 -34.68
N ARG A 483 3.23 -6.41 -34.70
CA ARG A 483 4.00 -5.83 -33.59
C ARG A 483 4.05 -4.32 -33.72
N THR A 484 3.85 -3.62 -32.61
CA THR A 484 3.95 -2.17 -32.53
C THR A 484 4.67 -1.72 -31.25
N THR A 485 5.26 -0.54 -31.32
CA THR A 485 5.77 0.24 -30.17
C THR A 485 5.13 1.62 -30.13
N ASP A 486 4.10 1.85 -30.95
CA ASP A 486 3.37 3.12 -31.03
C ASP A 486 2.41 3.21 -29.83
N HIS A 487 2.68 4.14 -28.92
CA HIS A 487 1.88 4.36 -27.71
C HIS A 487 0.42 4.62 -28.03
N ASP A 488 0.12 5.37 -29.10
CA ASP A 488 -1.26 5.66 -29.44
C ASP A 488 -2.02 4.40 -29.84
N ALA A 489 -1.40 3.54 -30.65
CA ALA A 489 -1.99 2.26 -31.02
C ALA A 489 -2.16 1.31 -29.81
N ILE A 490 -1.17 1.28 -28.91
CA ILE A 490 -1.21 0.46 -27.69
C ILE A 490 -2.37 0.91 -26.81
N TYR A 491 -2.45 2.21 -26.50
CA TYR A 491 -3.47 2.70 -25.58
C TYR A 491 -4.87 2.72 -26.20
N ASP A 492 -5.00 2.95 -27.52
CA ASP A 492 -6.27 2.79 -28.21
C ASP A 492 -6.82 1.36 -28.04
N GLU A 493 -5.98 0.32 -28.21
CA GLU A 493 -6.40 -1.07 -27.96
C GLU A 493 -6.63 -1.35 -26.48
N VAL A 494 -5.80 -0.84 -25.56
CA VAL A 494 -6.00 -1.00 -24.11
C VAL A 494 -7.40 -0.54 -23.70
N PHE A 495 -7.80 0.67 -24.11
CA PHE A 495 -9.12 1.19 -23.78
C PHE A 495 -10.25 0.52 -24.59
N GLU A 496 -10.04 0.17 -25.85
CA GLU A 496 -11.02 -0.58 -26.66
C GLU A 496 -11.35 -1.92 -26.00
N TYR A 497 -10.33 -2.70 -25.64
CA TYR A 497 -10.51 -4.01 -25.05
C TYR A 497 -11.01 -3.92 -23.61
N ALA A 498 -10.64 -2.89 -22.85
CA ALA A 498 -11.25 -2.64 -21.55
C ALA A 498 -12.76 -2.47 -21.63
N ARG A 499 -13.23 -1.61 -22.56
CA ARG A 499 -14.67 -1.41 -22.82
C ARG A 499 -15.33 -2.70 -23.27
N ARG A 500 -14.69 -3.48 -24.16
CA ARG A 500 -15.21 -4.76 -24.64
C ARG A 500 -15.37 -5.78 -23.52
N GLY A 501 -14.41 -5.88 -22.61
CA GLY A 501 -14.48 -6.79 -21.47
C GLY A 501 -15.63 -6.44 -20.54
N LEU A 502 -15.78 -5.17 -20.18
CA LEU A 502 -16.88 -4.70 -19.33
C LEU A 502 -18.25 -4.87 -20.00
N ALA A 503 -18.36 -4.57 -21.30
CA ALA A 503 -19.59 -4.77 -22.06
C ALA A 503 -19.96 -6.26 -22.16
N SER A 504 -18.97 -7.17 -22.17
CA SER A 504 -19.22 -8.62 -22.13
C SER A 504 -19.75 -9.12 -20.78
N GLN A 505 -19.80 -8.24 -19.79
CA GLN A 505 -20.35 -8.47 -18.45
C GLN A 505 -21.60 -7.61 -18.20
N ASP A 506 -22.27 -7.21 -19.30
CA ASP A 506 -23.51 -6.43 -19.31
C ASP A 506 -23.42 -5.07 -18.59
N VAL A 507 -22.22 -4.53 -18.39
CA VAL A 507 -22.03 -3.18 -17.86
C VAL A 507 -22.48 -2.16 -18.92
N PRO A 508 -23.41 -1.23 -18.60
CA PRO A 508 -23.87 -0.22 -19.55
C PRO A 508 -22.75 0.68 -20.04
N GLU A 509 -22.76 1.01 -21.33
CA GLU A 509 -21.78 1.90 -21.98
C GLU A 509 -21.57 3.22 -21.21
N SER A 510 -22.64 3.85 -20.72
CA SER A 510 -22.54 5.08 -19.93
C SER A 510 -21.78 4.89 -18.61
N GLN A 511 -21.94 3.73 -17.95
CA GLN A 511 -21.22 3.41 -16.71
C GLN A 511 -19.74 3.10 -17.02
N ILE A 512 -19.47 2.40 -18.12
CA ILE A 512 -18.10 2.12 -18.59
C ILE A 512 -17.35 3.43 -18.84
N ASP A 513 -17.95 4.34 -19.62
CA ASP A 513 -17.33 5.62 -19.96
C ASP A 513 -17.11 6.48 -18.72
N GLU A 514 -18.06 6.51 -17.79
CA GLU A 514 -17.92 7.22 -16.51
C GLU A 514 -16.74 6.69 -15.67
N MET A 515 -16.64 5.36 -15.52
CA MET A 515 -15.60 4.74 -14.69
C MET A 515 -14.21 4.80 -15.32
N LEU A 516 -14.09 4.80 -16.66
CA LEU A 516 -12.80 4.90 -17.35
C LEU A 516 -12.33 6.35 -17.57
N ALA A 517 -13.25 7.33 -17.50
CA ALA A 517 -12.97 8.73 -17.79
C ALA A 517 -11.75 9.33 -17.05
N PRO A 518 -11.50 9.07 -15.74
CA PRO A 518 -10.36 9.66 -15.05
C PRO A 518 -9.02 9.33 -15.71
N ILE A 519 -8.78 8.06 -16.02
CA ILE A 519 -7.51 7.59 -16.61
C ILE A 519 -7.44 7.89 -18.12
N GLU A 520 -8.56 7.87 -18.84
CA GLU A 520 -8.59 8.24 -20.26
C GLU A 520 -8.32 9.74 -20.47
N ARG A 521 -8.83 10.60 -19.58
CA ARG A 521 -8.56 12.04 -19.60
C ARG A 521 -7.10 12.34 -19.30
N ARG A 522 -6.45 11.59 -18.40
CA ARG A 522 -4.99 11.66 -18.15
C ARG A 522 -4.18 11.36 -19.40
N ARG A 523 -4.52 10.29 -20.12
CA ARG A 523 -3.89 9.97 -21.40
C ARG A 523 -4.04 11.14 -22.37
N THR A 524 -5.24 11.71 -22.48
CA THR A 524 -5.51 12.85 -23.38
C THR A 524 -4.69 14.09 -23.02
N LEU A 525 -4.47 14.34 -21.73
CA LEU A 525 -3.65 15.45 -21.24
C LEU A 525 -2.14 15.15 -21.28
N GLY A 526 -1.75 13.89 -21.45
CA GLY A 526 -0.36 13.47 -21.67
C GLY A 526 0.51 13.51 -20.41
N THR A 527 -0.07 13.32 -19.23
CA THR A 527 0.68 13.38 -17.96
C THR A 527 0.23 12.32 -16.96
N THR A 528 1.14 11.99 -16.05
CA THR A 528 0.96 11.06 -14.94
C THR A 528 1.31 11.75 -13.63
N PRO A 529 0.87 11.23 -12.49
CA PRO A 529 1.28 11.75 -11.19
C PRO A 529 2.80 11.84 -11.03
N SER A 530 3.56 10.85 -11.53
CA SER A 530 5.01 10.90 -11.51
C SER A 530 5.58 12.07 -12.33
N ARG A 531 5.10 12.29 -13.57
CA ARG A 531 5.53 13.44 -14.39
C ARG A 531 5.15 14.76 -13.71
N TRP A 532 3.94 14.88 -13.19
CA TRP A 532 3.47 16.07 -12.48
C TRP A 532 4.35 16.41 -11.27
N LYS A 533 4.73 15.42 -10.45
CA LYS A 533 5.63 15.63 -9.30
C LYS A 533 7.00 16.13 -9.75
N LEU A 534 7.58 15.53 -10.78
CA LEU A 534 8.89 15.95 -11.32
C LEU A 534 8.85 17.38 -11.88
N ASP A 535 7.80 17.72 -12.64
CA ASP A 535 7.61 19.07 -13.17
C ASP A 535 7.47 20.08 -12.02
N ARG A 536 6.69 19.74 -10.98
CA ARG A 536 6.47 20.60 -9.82
C ARG A 536 7.74 20.84 -9.00
N VAL A 537 8.53 19.80 -8.71
CA VAL A 537 9.87 19.98 -8.09
C VAL A 537 10.74 20.85 -8.99
N GLY A 538 10.67 20.62 -10.30
CA GLY A 538 11.34 21.44 -11.29
C GLY A 538 10.96 22.93 -11.21
N GLU A 539 9.74 23.29 -10.87
CA GLU A 539 9.34 24.68 -10.68
C GLU A 539 9.96 25.28 -9.40
N TYR A 540 9.85 24.55 -8.28
CA TYR A 540 10.37 25.00 -6.97
C TYR A 540 11.90 25.11 -6.91
N LEU A 541 12.65 24.33 -7.69
CA LEU A 541 14.12 24.44 -7.81
C LEU A 541 14.63 25.83 -8.27
N SER A 542 13.75 26.73 -8.69
CA SER A 542 14.13 28.12 -9.01
C SER A 542 14.30 29.00 -7.76
N GLU A 543 13.68 28.63 -6.65
CA GLU A 543 13.63 29.39 -5.39
C GLU A 543 14.13 28.59 -4.18
N HIS A 544 14.11 27.26 -4.29
CA HIS A 544 14.44 26.30 -3.23
C HIS A 544 15.62 25.40 -3.63
N ASP A 545 16.28 24.79 -2.64
CA ASP A 545 17.16 23.65 -2.89
C ASP A 545 16.33 22.37 -3.11
N LEU A 546 17.00 21.26 -3.43
CA LEU A 546 16.30 20.02 -3.78
C LEU A 546 15.41 19.48 -2.65
N PRO A 547 15.89 19.36 -1.39
CA PRO A 547 15.03 18.89 -0.30
C PRO A 547 13.78 19.74 -0.09
N ASP A 548 13.93 21.07 -0.05
CA ASP A 548 12.80 21.98 0.12
C ASP A 548 11.84 21.89 -1.08
N ALA A 549 12.36 21.83 -2.31
CA ALA A 549 11.54 21.72 -3.52
C ALA A 549 10.71 20.42 -3.56
N ILE A 550 11.26 19.29 -3.08
CA ILE A 550 10.53 18.02 -2.95
C ILE A 550 9.40 18.16 -1.93
N CYS A 551 9.70 18.72 -0.75
CA CYS A 551 8.71 18.90 0.31
C CYS A 551 7.56 19.83 -0.13
N GLU A 552 7.86 20.96 -0.78
CA GLU A 552 6.82 21.87 -1.30
C GLU A 552 5.96 21.19 -2.37
N ALA A 553 6.56 20.47 -3.33
CA ALA A 553 5.81 19.73 -4.34
C ALA A 553 4.89 18.65 -3.73
N GLN A 554 5.32 18.03 -2.63
CA GLN A 554 4.52 17.04 -1.92
C GLN A 554 3.34 17.68 -1.16
N ARG A 555 3.52 18.87 -0.59
CA ARG A 555 2.41 19.61 0.05
C ARG A 555 1.37 20.03 -0.98
N ASP A 556 1.79 20.49 -2.16
CA ASP A 556 0.89 20.72 -3.30
C ASP A 556 0.10 19.45 -3.65
N TYR A 557 0.75 18.27 -3.66
CA TYR A 557 0.07 17.00 -3.92
C TYR A 557 -0.98 16.67 -2.84
N TYR A 558 -0.65 16.88 -1.56
CA TYR A 558 -1.58 16.66 -0.45
C TYR A 558 -2.81 17.56 -0.54
N GLU A 559 -2.64 18.84 -0.85
CA GLU A 559 -3.73 19.79 -1.03
C GLU A 559 -4.61 19.39 -2.21
N LEU A 560 -4.02 19.22 -3.40
CA LEU A 560 -4.78 18.95 -4.62
C LEU A 560 -5.53 17.60 -4.56
N SER A 561 -4.97 16.58 -3.90
CA SER A 561 -5.65 15.28 -3.73
C SER A 561 -6.85 15.31 -2.80
N ARG A 562 -6.91 16.32 -1.93
CA ARG A 562 -8.07 16.58 -1.06
C ARG A 562 -9.11 17.44 -1.76
N GLU A 563 -8.71 18.35 -2.64
CA GLU A 563 -9.61 19.32 -3.28
C GLU A 563 -10.28 18.81 -4.54
N HIS A 564 -9.67 17.85 -5.23
CA HIS A 564 -10.12 17.38 -6.54
C HIS A 564 -10.64 15.93 -6.49
N ASP A 565 -11.71 15.67 -7.25
CA ASP A 565 -12.30 14.34 -7.36
C ASP A 565 -11.44 13.40 -8.23
N THR A 566 -10.69 13.94 -9.20
CA THR A 566 -9.77 13.19 -10.07
C THR A 566 -8.45 13.94 -10.26
N PHE A 567 -7.36 13.20 -10.47
CA PHE A 567 -6.06 13.78 -10.86
C PHE A 567 -6.18 14.63 -12.13
N ALA A 568 -7.08 14.29 -13.05
CA ALA A 568 -7.25 15.05 -14.28
C ALA A 568 -7.83 16.46 -14.08
N ASP A 569 -8.40 16.77 -12.91
CA ASP A 569 -8.99 18.07 -12.59
C ASP A 569 -8.00 19.11 -12.09
N TRP A 570 -6.79 18.69 -11.69
CA TRP A 570 -5.75 19.59 -11.18
C TRP A 570 -4.67 19.94 -12.22
N LEU A 571 -4.83 19.47 -13.46
CA LEU A 571 -3.94 19.68 -14.63
C LEU A 571 -4.46 20.82 -15.51
#